data_AF-A0AB34JSJ4-F1
#
_entry.id   AF-A0AB34JSJ4-F1
#
_cell.length_a   1.000
_cell.length_b   1.000
_cell.length_c   1.000
_cell.angle_alpha   90.00
_cell.angle_beta   90.00
_cell.angle_gamma   90.00
#
_symmetry.space_group_name_H-M   'P 1'
#
loop_
_entity.id
_entity.type
_entity.pdbx_description
1 polymer ?
#
loop_
_entity_poly.entity_id
_entity_poly.type
_entity_poly.pdbx_seq_one_letter_code
_entity_poly.pdbx_strand_id
1 'polypeptide(L)'
;MLLLPLLASSAALLPAGARPELAHLPLHGEIEGCRSCGHRFVASRLSSRPHVFHLRQFLSPDESSTLIRSARENGLHPAVTSGNTRARRACDLSLLSPSRQPLVAELQREVARLMLSDEALQLPGGGCEDLHVLRYQPGGEYLPHYDAASVPRVLTVLYYLNGVGATWFPLSGANISFSTREESVAYVQGLNPQRDGLCFEPSAAGDALAFFNFVEGGYPDPWALHSGLEVEGTEPKWVASHFFRVPGVCSAETSSSMAARTSQLQQLRAQGDAEAMAEEQEPVSTPTGSHT
;
A
#
# COMPACT_ATOMS: atom_id res chain seq x y z
N MET A 1 20.87 -4.49 -38.42
CA MET A 1 19.78 -4.26 -37.46
C MET A 1 20.31 -4.64 -36.09
N LEU A 2 20.75 -3.66 -35.29
CA LEU A 2 21.14 -3.91 -33.90
C LEU A 2 19.86 -4.04 -33.06
N LEU A 3 19.69 -5.16 -32.37
CA LEU A 3 18.77 -5.25 -31.24
C LEU A 3 19.36 -4.41 -30.10
N LEU A 4 18.63 -3.39 -29.65
CA LEU A 4 18.89 -2.77 -28.34
C LEU A 4 18.60 -3.80 -27.25
N PRO A 5 19.43 -3.91 -26.20
CA PRO A 5 19.06 -4.69 -25.03
C PRO A 5 17.91 -3.95 -24.33
N LEU A 6 16.82 -4.67 -24.05
CA LEU A 6 15.81 -4.21 -23.10
C LEU A 6 16.51 -4.05 -21.75
N LEU A 7 16.69 -2.81 -21.29
CA LEU A 7 16.95 -2.53 -19.89
C LEU A 7 15.79 -3.16 -19.10
N ALA A 8 16.06 -4.25 -18.41
CA ALA A 8 15.13 -4.85 -17.49
C ALA A 8 14.92 -3.83 -16.36
N SER A 9 13.87 -3.02 -16.47
CA SER A 9 13.34 -2.28 -15.34
C SER A 9 13.13 -3.29 -14.22
N SER A 10 13.91 -3.18 -13.14
CA SER A 10 13.75 -3.97 -11.93
C SER A 10 12.34 -3.73 -11.39
N ALA A 11 11.37 -4.49 -11.90
CA ALA A 11 10.01 -4.48 -11.41
C ALA A 11 10.12 -4.92 -9.95
N ALA A 12 9.84 -4.00 -9.03
CA ALA A 12 9.79 -4.33 -7.62
C ALA A 12 8.80 -5.49 -7.47
N LEU A 13 9.29 -6.64 -7.02
CA LEU A 13 8.48 -7.84 -6.81
C LEU A 13 7.62 -7.61 -5.57
N LEU A 14 6.33 -7.91 -5.68
CA LEU A 14 5.41 -7.84 -4.54
C LEU A 14 5.80 -8.89 -3.47
N PRO A 15 5.48 -8.66 -2.19
CA PRO A 15 5.76 -9.65 -1.14
C PRO A 15 5.09 -10.99 -1.42
N ALA A 16 5.64 -12.06 -0.85
CA ALA A 16 5.21 -13.44 -1.07
C ALA A 16 3.69 -13.59 -0.90
N GLY A 17 3.04 -14.13 -1.93
CA GLY A 17 1.58 -14.33 -1.98
C GLY A 17 0.84 -13.31 -2.85
N ALA A 18 1.46 -12.23 -3.31
CA ALA A 18 0.80 -11.28 -4.20
C ALA A 18 0.75 -11.75 -5.67
N ARG A 19 -0.31 -11.38 -6.40
CA ARG A 19 -0.52 -11.86 -7.77
C ARG A 19 0.49 -11.27 -8.77
N PRO A 20 1.05 -12.09 -9.69
CA PRO A 20 2.04 -11.65 -10.69
C PRO A 20 1.54 -10.51 -11.58
N GLU A 21 0.26 -10.51 -11.97
CA GLU A 21 -0.31 -9.54 -12.91
C GLU A 21 -0.21 -8.09 -12.40
N LEU A 22 -0.47 -7.85 -11.11
CA LEU A 22 -0.27 -6.54 -10.49
C LEU A 22 1.21 -6.28 -10.17
N ALA A 23 2.00 -7.33 -9.87
CA ALA A 23 3.43 -7.21 -9.60
C ALA A 23 4.18 -6.63 -10.81
N HIS A 24 3.80 -7.04 -12.02
CA HIS A 24 4.43 -6.60 -13.27
C HIS A 24 3.83 -5.34 -13.88
N LEU A 25 2.74 -4.80 -13.31
CA LEU A 25 2.12 -3.58 -13.80
C LEU A 25 3.14 -2.43 -13.73
N PRO A 26 3.50 -1.77 -14.84
CA PRO A 26 4.41 -0.63 -14.80
C PRO A 26 3.79 0.53 -14.02
N LEU A 27 4.61 1.50 -13.60
CA LEU A 27 4.11 2.72 -12.97
C LEU A 27 3.12 3.40 -13.91
N HIS A 28 1.95 3.77 -13.39
CA HIS A 28 0.78 4.28 -14.13
C HIS A 28 0.18 3.33 -15.18
N GLY A 29 0.65 2.08 -15.28
CA GLY A 29 -0.04 1.05 -16.05
C GLY A 29 -1.43 0.78 -15.49
N GLU A 30 -2.40 0.51 -16.36
CA GLU A 30 -3.77 0.18 -15.98
C GLU A 30 -4.14 -1.25 -16.45
N ILE A 31 -4.95 -1.94 -15.66
CA ILE A 31 -5.64 -3.18 -16.06
C ILE A 31 -7.12 -3.09 -15.69
N GLU A 32 -7.98 -3.63 -16.56
CA GLU A 32 -9.38 -3.82 -16.21
C GLU A 32 -9.54 -5.04 -15.31
N GLY A 33 -10.42 -4.91 -14.30
CA GLY A 33 -10.79 -5.99 -13.40
C GLY A 33 -12.30 -6.15 -13.32
N CYS A 34 -12.73 -7.32 -12.85
CA CYS A 34 -14.12 -7.62 -12.57
C CYS A 34 -14.19 -8.42 -11.28
N ARG A 35 -14.98 -7.96 -10.30
CA ARG A 35 -15.27 -8.74 -9.09
C ARG A 35 -16.23 -9.88 -9.41
N SER A 36 -16.34 -10.88 -8.54
CA SER A 36 -17.23 -12.04 -8.77
C SER A 36 -18.71 -11.66 -8.92
N CYS A 37 -19.14 -10.52 -8.37
CA CYS A 37 -20.49 -9.98 -8.57
C CYS A 37 -20.74 -9.35 -9.95
N GLY A 38 -19.75 -9.33 -10.85
CA GLY A 38 -19.84 -8.72 -12.18
C GLY A 38 -19.51 -7.22 -12.21
N HIS A 39 -19.22 -6.61 -11.06
CA HIS A 39 -18.82 -5.21 -10.98
C HIS A 39 -17.43 -4.99 -11.55
N ARG A 40 -17.31 -4.11 -12.55
CA ARG A 40 -16.07 -3.78 -13.24
C ARG A 40 -15.34 -2.63 -12.54
N PHE A 41 -14.02 -2.69 -12.55
CA PHE A 41 -13.14 -1.66 -12.01
C PHE A 41 -11.86 -1.55 -12.84
N VAL A 42 -11.04 -0.53 -12.59
CA VAL A 42 -9.70 -0.42 -13.18
C VAL A 42 -8.67 -0.36 -12.07
N ALA A 43 -7.63 -1.19 -12.14
CA ALA A 43 -6.49 -1.11 -11.25
C ALA A 43 -5.33 -0.39 -11.93
N SER A 44 -4.71 0.57 -11.25
CA SER A 44 -3.51 1.25 -11.72
C SER A 44 -2.44 1.27 -10.63
N ARG A 45 -1.16 1.25 -11.03
CA ARG A 45 -0.04 1.40 -10.09
C ARG A 45 0.29 2.87 -9.92
N LEU A 46 0.23 3.36 -8.68
CA LEU A 46 0.61 4.74 -8.34
C LEU A 46 2.04 4.87 -7.82
N SER A 47 2.56 3.82 -7.20
CA SER A 47 3.92 3.80 -6.67
C SER A 47 4.48 2.38 -6.67
N SER A 48 5.80 2.29 -6.87
CA SER A 48 6.57 1.06 -6.68
C SER A 48 7.23 0.99 -5.30
N ARG A 49 7.37 2.11 -4.59
CA ARG A 49 7.97 2.21 -3.25
C ARG A 49 7.21 3.24 -2.41
N PRO A 50 6.27 2.84 -1.54
CA PRO A 50 5.82 1.47 -1.35
C PRO A 50 5.00 1.02 -2.57
N HIS A 51 4.65 -0.25 -2.65
CA HIS A 51 3.67 -0.70 -3.63
C HIS A 51 2.31 -0.09 -3.32
N VAL A 52 1.83 0.83 -4.17
CA VAL A 52 0.51 1.47 -4.05
C VAL A 52 -0.25 1.33 -5.35
N PHE A 53 -1.48 0.87 -5.24
CA PHE A 53 -2.41 0.69 -6.34
C PHE A 53 -3.69 1.47 -6.11
N HIS A 54 -4.20 2.11 -7.14
CA HIS A 54 -5.54 2.69 -7.17
C HIS A 54 -6.48 1.71 -7.85
N LEU A 55 -7.54 1.33 -7.15
CA LEU A 55 -8.64 0.54 -7.67
C LEU A 55 -9.80 1.50 -7.93
N ARG A 56 -9.86 2.05 -9.15
CA ARG A 56 -10.85 3.01 -9.59
C ARG A 56 -12.22 2.35 -9.68
N GLN A 57 -13.21 2.93 -9.00
CA GLN A 57 -14.57 2.42 -8.89
C GLN A 57 -14.60 0.97 -8.41
N PHE A 58 -13.78 0.59 -7.43
CA PHE A 58 -13.76 -0.77 -6.90
C PHE A 58 -15.05 -1.15 -6.19
N LEU A 59 -15.69 -0.20 -5.49
CA LEU A 59 -17.05 -0.33 -4.98
C LEU A 59 -18.04 0.37 -5.91
N SER A 60 -19.28 -0.12 -5.93
CA SER A 60 -20.37 0.66 -6.48
C SER A 60 -20.79 1.80 -5.51
N PRO A 61 -21.49 2.84 -6.00
CA PRO A 61 -22.08 3.86 -5.13
C PRO A 61 -23.04 3.29 -4.07
N ASP A 62 -23.78 2.23 -4.42
CA ASP A 62 -24.75 1.58 -3.53
C ASP A 62 -24.06 0.78 -2.42
N GLU A 63 -22.96 0.11 -2.73
CA GLU A 63 -22.11 -0.57 -1.75
C GLU A 63 -21.48 0.43 -0.78
N SER A 64 -20.95 1.52 -1.31
CA SER A 64 -20.39 2.61 -0.51
C SER A 64 -21.43 3.16 0.48
N SER A 65 -22.64 3.43 -0.02
CA SER A 65 -23.77 3.88 0.79
C SER A 65 -24.20 2.84 1.83
N THR A 66 -24.14 1.56 1.48
CA THR A 66 -24.48 0.45 2.37
C THR A 66 -23.51 0.33 3.52
N LEU A 67 -22.20 0.44 3.28
CA LEU A 67 -21.19 0.43 4.34
C LEU A 67 -21.34 1.61 5.30
N ILE A 68 -21.62 2.81 4.80
CA ILE A 68 -21.91 3.98 5.65
C ILE A 68 -23.15 3.74 6.52
N ARG A 69 -24.23 3.20 5.94
CA ARG A 69 -25.47 2.89 6.66
C ARG A 69 -25.24 1.85 7.76
N SER A 70 -24.58 0.74 7.42
CA SER A 70 -24.25 -0.33 8.37
C SER A 70 -23.38 0.18 9.52
N ALA A 71 -22.41 1.06 9.26
CA ALA A 71 -21.60 1.67 10.30
C ALA A 71 -22.42 2.56 11.26
N ARG A 72 -23.38 3.32 10.73
CA ARG A 72 -24.30 4.13 11.55
C ARG A 72 -25.21 3.26 12.42
N GLU A 73 -25.77 2.20 11.84
CA GLU A 73 -26.64 1.25 12.55
C GLU A 73 -25.89 0.45 13.62
N ASN A 74 -24.64 0.08 13.35
CA ASN A 74 -23.77 -0.63 14.29
C ASN A 74 -23.25 0.28 15.41
N GLY A 75 -23.29 1.61 15.21
CA GLY A 75 -22.81 2.61 16.15
C GLY A 75 -21.41 3.12 15.80
N LEU A 76 -21.20 4.42 16.02
CA LEU A 76 -19.93 5.12 15.83
C LEU A 76 -19.38 5.57 17.17
N HIS A 77 -18.11 5.28 17.41
CA HIS A 77 -17.41 5.66 18.63
C HIS A 77 -16.12 6.42 18.30
N PRO A 78 -15.64 7.31 19.16
CA PRO A 78 -14.36 7.99 18.92
C PRO A 78 -13.24 7.00 18.61
N ALA A 79 -12.49 7.24 17.53
CA ALA A 79 -11.44 6.35 17.08
C ALA A 79 -10.20 6.48 17.99
N VAL A 80 -9.82 5.38 18.64
CA VAL A 80 -8.67 5.32 19.56
C VAL A 80 -7.53 4.53 18.90
N THR A 81 -6.30 5.05 18.95
CA THR A 81 -5.08 4.38 18.48
C THR A 81 -4.07 4.35 19.63
N SER A 82 -3.52 3.17 19.94
CA SER A 82 -2.59 2.97 21.07
C SER A 82 -3.11 3.58 22.40
N GLY A 83 -4.40 3.40 22.66
CA GLY A 83 -5.05 3.86 23.90
C GLY A 83 -5.36 5.35 23.98
N ASN A 84 -5.13 6.16 22.93
CA ASN A 84 -5.56 7.56 22.92
C ASN A 84 -6.02 8.05 21.52
N THR A 85 -6.60 9.24 21.46
CA THR A 85 -7.12 9.84 20.20
C THR A 85 -6.11 10.77 19.51
N ARG A 86 -4.90 10.96 20.04
CA ARG A 86 -3.97 12.00 19.53
C ARG A 86 -3.53 11.75 18.09
N ALA A 87 -3.43 10.50 17.68
CA ALA A 87 -3.06 10.17 16.31
C ALA A 87 -4.17 10.50 15.30
N ARG A 88 -5.44 10.45 15.72
CA ARG A 88 -6.63 10.66 14.87
C ARG A 88 -7.49 11.80 15.40
N ARG A 89 -7.40 12.96 14.76
CA ARG A 89 -8.22 14.12 15.14
C ARG A 89 -9.63 14.00 14.56
N ALA A 90 -10.64 14.27 15.39
CA ALA A 90 -12.06 14.33 15.00
C ALA A 90 -12.55 13.14 14.14
N CYS A 91 -12.17 11.93 14.55
CA CYS A 91 -12.49 10.69 13.84
C CYS A 91 -13.37 9.77 14.70
N ASP A 92 -14.42 9.23 14.10
CA ASP A 92 -15.21 8.11 14.65
C ASP A 92 -14.90 6.80 13.91
N LEU A 93 -15.19 5.68 14.55
CA LEU A 93 -14.98 4.32 14.06
C LEU A 93 -16.21 3.45 14.35
N SER A 94 -16.55 2.60 13.38
CA SER A 94 -17.40 1.43 13.56
C SER A 94 -16.69 0.19 13.01
N LEU A 95 -16.80 -0.94 13.71
CA LEU A 95 -16.25 -2.22 13.27
C LEU A 95 -17.35 -3.11 12.71
N LEU A 96 -17.25 -3.46 11.43
CA LEU A 96 -18.20 -4.31 10.74
C LEU A 96 -17.62 -5.70 10.51
N SER A 97 -18.19 -6.72 11.17
CA SER A 97 -17.71 -8.09 11.07
C SER A 97 -18.22 -8.79 9.81
N PRO A 98 -17.36 -9.51 9.06
CA PRO A 98 -17.77 -10.28 7.88
C PRO A 98 -18.78 -11.38 8.21
N SER A 99 -18.81 -11.85 9.47
CA SER A 99 -19.78 -12.86 9.93
C SER A 99 -21.24 -12.37 9.92
N ARG A 100 -21.45 -11.05 9.96
CA ARG A 100 -22.78 -10.41 9.99
C ARG A 100 -23.07 -9.55 8.77
N GLN A 101 -22.05 -9.25 7.98
CA GLN A 101 -22.13 -8.32 6.85
C GLN A 101 -21.65 -9.00 5.56
N PRO A 102 -22.57 -9.49 4.71
CA PRO A 102 -22.21 -10.22 3.49
C PRO A 102 -21.30 -9.45 2.54
N LEU A 103 -21.53 -8.14 2.38
CA LEU A 103 -20.68 -7.27 1.56
C LEU A 103 -19.24 -7.21 2.10
N VAL A 104 -19.06 -7.15 3.42
CA VAL A 104 -17.71 -7.17 4.03
C VAL A 104 -17.00 -8.48 3.72
N ALA A 105 -17.68 -9.62 3.91
CA ALA A 105 -17.12 -10.93 3.60
C ALA A 105 -16.77 -11.10 2.10
N GLU A 106 -17.60 -10.55 1.21
CA GLU A 106 -17.32 -10.52 -0.22
C GLU A 106 -16.06 -9.70 -0.53
N LEU A 107 -15.98 -8.46 -0.04
CA LEU A 107 -14.83 -7.59 -0.27
C LEU A 107 -13.52 -8.18 0.26
N GLN A 108 -13.55 -8.87 1.41
CA GLN A 108 -12.38 -9.58 1.92
C GLN A 108 -11.89 -10.65 0.94
N ARG A 109 -12.80 -11.44 0.37
CA ARG A 109 -12.44 -12.48 -0.62
C ARG A 109 -11.95 -11.89 -1.93
N GLU A 110 -12.60 -10.85 -2.45
CA GLU A 110 -12.21 -10.19 -3.70
C GLU A 110 -10.83 -9.57 -3.59
N VAL A 111 -10.54 -8.87 -2.49
CA VAL A 111 -9.21 -8.29 -2.26
C VAL A 111 -8.15 -9.37 -2.04
N ALA A 112 -8.44 -10.41 -1.25
CA ALA A 112 -7.50 -11.51 -1.05
C ALA A 112 -7.16 -12.17 -2.40
N ARG A 113 -8.17 -12.45 -3.22
CA ARG A 113 -7.97 -12.97 -4.57
C ARG A 113 -7.14 -12.02 -5.43
N LEU A 114 -7.46 -10.73 -5.45
CA LEU A 114 -6.84 -9.76 -6.34
C LEU A 114 -5.38 -9.46 -5.95
N MET A 115 -5.13 -9.20 -4.66
CA MET A 115 -3.89 -8.63 -4.16
C MET A 115 -2.97 -9.66 -3.52
N LEU A 116 -3.52 -10.78 -3.03
CA LEU A 116 -2.81 -11.85 -2.33
C LEU A 116 -3.07 -13.19 -3.07
N SER A 117 -3.37 -14.25 -2.33
CA SER A 117 -3.77 -15.56 -2.86
C SER A 117 -5.19 -15.93 -2.39
N ASP A 118 -5.82 -16.91 -3.06
CA ASP A 118 -7.16 -17.39 -2.71
C ASP A 118 -7.19 -18.03 -1.30
N GLU A 119 -6.05 -18.55 -0.82
CA GLU A 119 -5.88 -19.18 0.49
C GLU A 119 -5.48 -18.19 1.58
N ALA A 120 -5.11 -16.94 1.26
CA ALA A 120 -4.51 -15.99 2.20
C ALA A 120 -5.35 -15.76 3.47
N LEU A 121 -6.68 -15.86 3.35
CA LEU A 121 -7.62 -15.74 4.47
C LEU A 121 -7.65 -16.96 5.40
N GLN A 122 -7.20 -18.12 4.93
CA GLN A 122 -7.29 -19.42 5.61
C GLN A 122 -5.94 -19.89 6.15
N LEU A 123 -4.84 -19.23 5.77
CA LEU A 123 -3.51 -19.58 6.25
C LEU A 123 -3.41 -19.44 7.78
N PRO A 124 -2.72 -20.36 8.48
CA PRO A 124 -2.43 -20.20 9.91
C PRO A 124 -1.72 -18.87 10.19
N GLY A 125 -2.29 -18.05 11.08
CA GLY A 125 -1.78 -16.70 11.37
C GLY A 125 -2.13 -15.62 10.33
N GLY A 126 -2.73 -16.02 9.21
CA GLY A 126 -3.30 -15.13 8.21
C GLY A 126 -4.72 -14.66 8.55
N GLY A 127 -5.36 -14.01 7.59
CA GLY A 127 -6.74 -13.51 7.71
C GLY A 127 -6.87 -12.01 7.44
N CYS A 128 -8.10 -11.51 7.58
CA CYS A 128 -8.42 -10.09 7.52
C CYS A 128 -9.09 -9.67 8.83
N GLU A 129 -8.71 -8.50 9.35
CA GLU A 129 -9.43 -7.86 10.45
C GLU A 129 -10.87 -7.50 10.02
N ASP A 130 -11.75 -7.24 11.00
CA ASP A 130 -13.08 -6.66 10.73
C ASP A 130 -12.92 -5.35 9.91
N LEU A 131 -13.94 -4.97 9.14
CA LEU A 131 -13.86 -3.74 8.36
C LEU A 131 -13.97 -2.54 9.30
N HIS A 132 -12.94 -1.69 9.28
CA HIS A 132 -12.93 -0.45 10.03
C HIS A 132 -13.60 0.64 9.18
N VAL A 133 -14.83 1.04 9.49
CA VAL A 133 -15.47 2.18 8.84
C VAL A 133 -15.22 3.44 9.66
N LEU A 134 -14.55 4.43 9.06
CA LEU A 134 -14.13 5.65 9.72
C LEU A 134 -14.86 6.87 9.16
N ARG A 135 -15.19 7.80 10.06
CA ARG A 135 -15.75 9.11 9.72
C ARG A 135 -14.86 10.19 10.30
N TYR A 136 -14.21 10.97 9.44
CA TYR A 136 -13.47 12.16 9.83
C TYR A 136 -14.37 13.39 9.60
N GLN A 137 -14.58 14.18 10.64
CA GLN A 137 -15.26 15.48 10.51
C GLN A 137 -14.37 16.49 9.78
N PRO A 138 -14.92 17.62 9.29
CA PRO A 138 -14.12 18.74 8.81
C PRO A 138 -13.01 19.12 9.81
N GLY A 139 -11.78 19.31 9.31
CA GLY A 139 -10.59 19.53 10.14
C GLY A 139 -10.02 18.27 10.81
N GLY A 140 -10.65 17.11 10.63
CA GLY A 140 -10.16 15.81 11.11
C GLY A 140 -9.04 15.27 10.22
N GLU A 141 -8.11 14.54 10.80
CA GLU A 141 -6.96 13.96 10.09
C GLU A 141 -6.46 12.69 10.77
N TYR A 142 -5.55 11.98 10.11
CA TYR A 142 -4.74 10.93 10.72
C TYR A 142 -3.26 11.21 10.47
N LEU A 143 -2.54 11.52 11.55
CA LEU A 143 -1.11 11.83 11.54
C LEU A 143 -0.27 10.71 10.89
N PRO A 144 0.94 11.02 10.38
CA PRO A 144 1.84 10.04 9.78
C PRO A 144 2.09 8.82 10.66
N HIS A 145 1.87 7.63 10.10
CA HIS A 145 2.00 6.36 10.82
C HIS A 145 2.27 5.18 9.86
N TYR A 146 2.59 4.03 10.46
CA TYR A 146 2.71 2.74 9.78
C TYR A 146 1.59 1.81 10.26
N ASP A 147 0.91 1.14 9.34
CA ASP A 147 -0.10 0.12 9.71
C ASP A 147 0.55 -1.15 10.27
N ALA A 148 1.75 -1.49 9.80
CA ALA A 148 2.51 -2.65 10.26
C ALA A 148 3.30 -2.36 11.57
N ALA A 149 2.84 -1.44 12.41
CA ALA A 149 3.61 -0.98 13.57
C ALA A 149 3.70 -2.04 14.67
N SER A 150 2.53 -2.43 15.20
CA SER A 150 2.36 -3.40 16.29
C SER A 150 1.78 -4.73 15.82
N VAL A 151 1.03 -4.71 14.72
CA VAL A 151 0.41 -5.88 14.10
C VAL A 151 1.00 -6.05 12.71
N PRO A 152 1.41 -7.26 12.28
CA PRO A 152 2.03 -7.46 10.98
C PRO A 152 1.00 -7.47 9.83
N ARG A 153 0.40 -6.31 9.57
CA ARG A 153 -0.57 -6.09 8.50
C ARG A 153 0.15 -5.98 7.18
N VAL A 154 0.10 -7.01 6.34
CA VAL A 154 0.85 -7.07 5.08
C VAL A 154 0.26 -6.18 3.99
N LEU A 155 -1.07 -6.09 3.93
CA LEU A 155 -1.80 -5.29 2.96
C LEU A 155 -2.85 -4.46 3.67
N THR A 156 -2.89 -3.17 3.34
CA THR A 156 -3.97 -2.26 3.70
C THR A 156 -4.78 -1.94 2.45
N VAL A 157 -6.11 -2.02 2.54
CA VAL A 157 -7.01 -1.51 1.51
C VAL A 157 -7.94 -0.46 2.11
N LEU A 158 -7.86 0.77 1.59
CA LEU A 158 -8.61 1.94 2.01
C LEU A 158 -9.64 2.31 0.94
N TYR A 159 -10.92 2.10 1.22
CA TYR A 159 -12.04 2.47 0.34
C TYR A 159 -12.52 3.88 0.68
N TYR A 160 -12.70 4.73 -0.32
CA TYR A 160 -13.28 6.06 -0.19
C TYR A 160 -14.78 5.98 -0.42
N LEU A 161 -15.57 5.98 0.66
CA LEU A 161 -17.01 5.71 0.57
C LEU A 161 -17.82 6.89 0.05
N ASN A 162 -17.27 8.10 0.10
CA ASN A 162 -17.91 9.29 -0.45
C ASN A 162 -16.99 10.14 -1.34
N GLY A 163 -15.78 9.66 -1.66
CA GLY A 163 -14.84 10.37 -2.52
C GLY A 163 -14.25 11.64 -1.90
N VAL A 164 -14.20 11.76 -0.56
CA VAL A 164 -13.68 12.95 0.13
C VAL A 164 -12.30 12.68 0.76
N GLY A 165 -11.43 13.68 0.66
CA GLY A 165 -10.13 13.80 1.32
C GLY A 165 -9.02 12.95 0.70
N ALA A 166 -7.79 13.17 1.17
CA ALA A 166 -6.60 12.58 0.56
C ALA A 166 -5.89 11.57 1.47
N THR A 167 -5.04 10.74 0.87
CA THR A 167 -4.03 9.93 1.56
C THR A 167 -2.66 10.24 1.00
N TRP A 168 -1.71 10.49 1.88
CA TRP A 168 -0.37 10.94 1.51
C TRP A 168 0.69 9.95 1.98
N PHE A 169 1.57 9.55 1.07
CA PHE A 169 2.77 8.74 1.29
C PHE A 169 4.00 9.65 1.15
N PRO A 170 4.42 10.36 2.22
CA PRO A 170 5.46 11.38 2.17
C PRO A 170 6.82 10.90 1.66
N LEU A 171 7.12 9.62 1.88
CA LEU A 171 8.39 9.04 1.51
C LEU A 171 8.36 8.35 0.14
N SER A 172 7.22 8.28 -0.53
CA SER A 172 7.09 7.49 -1.77
C SER A 172 8.18 7.86 -2.79
N GLY A 173 8.92 6.84 -3.27
CA GLY A 173 10.02 6.99 -4.21
C GLY A 173 11.30 7.64 -3.66
N ALA A 174 11.33 8.10 -2.41
CA ALA A 174 12.46 8.81 -1.84
C ALA A 174 13.66 7.88 -1.61
N ASN A 175 14.86 8.32 -2.00
CA ASN A 175 16.10 7.61 -1.72
C ASN A 175 16.68 8.01 -0.35
N ILE A 176 15.92 7.75 0.72
CA ILE A 176 16.28 8.06 2.10
C ILE A 176 16.03 6.82 2.98
N SER A 177 16.85 6.67 4.02
CA SER A 177 16.71 5.62 5.02
C SER A 177 16.82 6.21 6.42
N PHE A 178 16.06 5.64 7.35
CA PHE A 178 16.04 6.04 8.76
C PHE A 178 16.44 4.85 9.62
N SER A 179 17.06 5.12 10.77
CA SER A 179 17.42 4.05 11.73
C SER A 179 16.21 3.62 12.54
N THR A 180 15.27 4.55 12.76
CA THR A 180 14.04 4.32 13.54
C THR A 180 12.81 4.86 12.82
N ARG A 181 11.61 4.43 13.26
CA ARG A 181 10.33 4.94 12.74
C ARG A 181 10.05 6.34 13.26
N GLU A 182 10.51 6.64 14.46
CA GLU A 182 10.35 7.92 15.11
C GLU A 182 11.13 8.99 14.34
N GLU A 183 12.34 8.66 13.87
CA GLU A 183 13.11 9.52 12.96
C GLU A 183 12.37 9.79 11.65
N SER A 184 11.78 8.76 11.03
CA SER A 184 11.06 8.94 9.76
C SER A 184 9.81 9.79 9.95
N VAL A 185 9.04 9.56 11.03
CA VAL A 185 7.86 10.37 11.39
C VAL A 185 8.26 11.82 11.67
N ALA A 186 9.35 12.07 12.39
CA ALA A 186 9.84 13.42 12.66
C ALA A 186 10.28 14.14 11.38
N TYR A 187 10.99 13.45 10.49
CA TYR A 187 11.45 14.01 9.21
C TYR A 187 10.28 14.50 8.34
N VAL A 188 9.21 13.70 8.22
CA VAL A 188 8.10 14.03 7.33
C VAL A 188 7.23 15.20 7.81
N GLN A 189 7.35 15.63 9.07
CA GLN A 189 6.65 16.81 9.57
C GLN A 189 7.05 18.11 8.84
N GLY A 190 8.26 18.14 8.25
CA GLY A 190 8.75 19.27 7.45
C GLY A 190 8.42 19.19 5.96
N LEU A 191 7.73 18.15 5.51
CA LEU A 191 7.40 17.92 4.10
C LEU A 191 6.02 18.48 3.73
N ASN A 192 5.78 18.69 2.44
CA ASN A 192 4.55 19.23 1.89
C ASN A 192 3.87 18.21 0.96
N PRO A 193 2.61 17.80 1.21
CA PRO A 193 1.89 16.85 0.36
C PRO A 193 1.74 17.21 -1.12
N GLN A 194 1.83 18.50 -1.47
CA GLN A 194 1.75 18.96 -2.87
C GLN A 194 3.08 18.81 -3.63
N ARG A 195 4.20 18.61 -2.92
CA ARG A 195 5.55 18.58 -3.50
C ARG A 195 6.25 17.25 -3.27
N ASP A 196 6.07 16.66 -2.10
CA ASP A 196 6.89 15.58 -1.58
C ASP A 196 6.09 14.28 -1.56
N GLY A 197 6.66 13.21 -2.14
CA GLY A 197 6.05 11.88 -2.14
C GLY A 197 4.81 11.74 -3.04
N LEU A 198 3.95 10.79 -2.71
CA LEU A 198 2.71 10.49 -3.44
C LEU A 198 1.51 10.98 -2.63
N CYS A 199 0.75 11.92 -3.17
CA CYS A 199 -0.55 12.30 -2.63
C CYS A 199 -1.66 11.77 -3.55
N PHE A 200 -2.60 11.01 -2.98
CA PHE A 200 -3.74 10.48 -3.70
C PHE A 200 -5.03 11.10 -3.18
N GLU A 201 -5.83 11.59 -4.12
CA GLU A 201 -7.20 12.03 -3.91
C GLU A 201 -8.14 11.16 -4.75
N PRO A 202 -9.23 10.61 -4.16
CA PRO A 202 -10.19 9.82 -4.90
C PRO A 202 -10.93 10.69 -5.91
N SER A 203 -11.20 10.14 -7.10
CA SER A 203 -11.98 10.84 -8.13
C SER A 203 -13.49 10.74 -7.88
N ALA A 204 -13.92 9.71 -7.16
CA ALA A 204 -15.31 9.43 -6.84
C ALA A 204 -15.46 8.53 -5.61
N ALA A 205 -16.68 8.44 -5.09
CA ALA A 205 -17.06 7.39 -4.16
C ALA A 205 -16.85 6.00 -4.79
N GLY A 206 -16.31 5.08 -3.99
CA GLY A 206 -16.02 3.70 -4.37
C GLY A 206 -14.62 3.48 -4.94
N ASP A 207 -13.82 4.53 -5.14
CA ASP A 207 -12.38 4.39 -5.35
C ASP A 207 -11.72 3.76 -4.11
N ALA A 208 -10.68 2.96 -4.33
CA ALA A 208 -9.89 2.40 -3.24
C ALA A 208 -8.38 2.53 -3.50
N LEU A 209 -7.62 2.63 -2.42
CA LEU A 209 -6.17 2.44 -2.43
C LEU A 209 -5.83 1.09 -1.82
N ALA A 210 -4.97 0.33 -2.47
CA ALA A 210 -4.38 -0.88 -1.91
C ALA A 210 -2.87 -0.72 -1.84
N PHE A 211 -2.27 -0.90 -0.67
CA PHE A 211 -0.83 -0.77 -0.50
C PHE A 211 -0.23 -1.79 0.45
N PHE A 212 1.00 -2.21 0.14
CA PHE A 212 1.73 -3.19 0.93
C PHE A 212 2.59 -2.49 1.99
N ASN A 213 2.59 -3.05 3.20
CA ASN A 213 3.34 -2.51 4.33
C ASN A 213 4.67 -3.26 4.56
N PHE A 214 5.01 -4.20 3.69
CA PHE A 214 6.21 -5.04 3.80
C PHE A 214 6.91 -5.14 2.45
N VAL A 215 8.23 -5.09 2.49
CA VAL A 215 9.08 -5.37 1.33
C VAL A 215 9.26 -6.88 1.14
N GLU A 216 9.80 -7.26 -0.01
CA GLU A 216 10.31 -8.61 -0.24
C GLU A 216 11.30 -9.01 0.88
N GLY A 217 11.14 -10.22 1.42
CA GLY A 217 11.87 -10.70 2.60
C GLY A 217 11.12 -10.54 3.93
N GLY A 218 9.91 -9.96 3.93
CA GLY A 218 9.01 -9.98 5.09
C GLY A 218 9.35 -8.96 6.18
N TYR A 219 10.06 -7.89 5.81
CA TYR A 219 10.36 -6.75 6.68
C TYR A 219 9.40 -5.58 6.43
N PRO A 220 9.06 -4.77 7.44
CA PRO A 220 8.24 -3.58 7.25
C PRO A 220 8.84 -2.65 6.20
N ASP A 221 7.99 -2.16 5.29
CA ASP A 221 8.39 -1.23 4.24
C ASP A 221 8.53 0.19 4.82
N PRO A 222 9.75 0.78 4.82
CA PRO A 222 9.95 2.13 5.37
C PRO A 222 9.22 3.20 4.56
N TRP A 223 8.88 2.94 3.29
CA TRP A 223 8.15 3.84 2.41
C TRP A 223 6.64 3.78 2.61
N ALA A 224 6.11 2.78 3.35
CA ALA A 224 4.69 2.66 3.69
C ALA A 224 4.19 3.64 4.76
N LEU A 225 5.04 4.57 5.21
CA LEU A 225 4.62 5.68 6.06
C LEU A 225 3.58 6.50 5.31
N HIS A 226 2.42 6.70 5.93
CA HIS A 226 1.33 7.44 5.30
C HIS A 226 0.47 8.19 6.33
N SER A 227 -0.34 9.12 5.83
CA SER A 227 -1.30 9.89 6.61
C SER A 227 -2.61 10.08 5.84
N GLY A 228 -3.68 10.31 6.58
CA GLY A 228 -4.92 10.88 6.02
C GLY A 228 -4.87 12.39 6.22
N LEU A 229 -4.79 13.15 5.12
CA LEU A 229 -4.73 14.62 5.21
C LEU A 229 -6.00 15.19 5.85
N GLU A 230 -5.87 16.40 6.37
CA GLU A 230 -6.97 17.13 6.97
C GLU A 230 -8.16 17.23 6.01
N VAL A 231 -9.36 16.94 6.52
CA VAL A 231 -10.60 17.04 5.74
C VAL A 231 -10.92 18.51 5.49
N GLU A 232 -10.71 18.93 4.24
CA GLU A 232 -11.11 20.25 3.76
C GLU A 232 -12.62 20.32 3.48
N GLY A 233 -13.19 21.53 3.51
CA GLY A 233 -14.61 21.77 3.21
C GLY A 233 -15.56 21.48 4.38
N THR A 234 -16.82 21.22 4.06
CA THR A 234 -17.91 21.08 5.05
C THR A 234 -18.41 19.64 5.22
N GLU A 235 -18.14 18.76 4.25
CA GLU A 235 -18.60 17.38 4.28
C GLU A 235 -17.61 16.47 5.01
N PRO A 236 -18.06 15.53 5.84
CA PRO A 236 -17.17 14.58 6.49
C PRO A 236 -16.57 13.59 5.48
N LYS A 237 -15.32 13.18 5.69
CA LYS A 237 -14.71 12.07 4.95
C LYS A 237 -15.18 10.74 5.51
N TRP A 238 -15.70 9.88 4.63
CA TRP A 238 -16.03 8.50 4.96
C TRP A 238 -15.10 7.55 4.22
N VAL A 239 -14.39 6.74 5.00
CA VAL A 239 -13.51 5.69 4.47
C VAL A 239 -13.77 4.38 5.18
N ALA A 240 -13.39 3.28 4.55
CA ALA A 240 -13.30 2.00 5.22
C ALA A 240 -11.94 1.35 4.98
N SER A 241 -11.44 0.59 5.95
CA SER A 241 -10.13 -0.06 5.87
C SER A 241 -10.24 -1.55 6.15
N HIS A 242 -9.68 -2.36 5.25
CA HIS A 242 -9.31 -3.75 5.52
C HIS A 242 -7.81 -3.85 5.79
N PHE A 243 -7.47 -4.66 6.78
CA PHE A 243 -6.09 -5.00 7.13
C PHE A 243 -5.91 -6.50 7.04
N PHE A 244 -5.04 -6.93 6.13
CA PHE A 244 -4.75 -8.35 5.90
C PHE A 244 -3.45 -8.76 6.57
N ARG A 245 -3.42 -9.99 7.07
CA ARG A 245 -2.24 -10.65 7.63
C ARG A 245 -1.97 -11.92 6.83
N VAL A 246 -0.70 -12.28 6.72
CA VAL A 246 -0.25 -13.56 6.18
C VAL A 246 0.86 -14.12 7.08
N PRO A 247 1.10 -15.44 7.10
CA PRO A 247 2.21 -16.02 7.86
C PRO A 247 3.57 -15.53 7.36
N GLY A 248 4.59 -15.65 8.21
CA GLY A 248 5.99 -15.52 7.81
C GLY A 248 6.54 -14.09 7.72
N VAL A 249 5.76 -13.06 8.06
CA VAL A 249 6.26 -11.68 8.20
C VAL A 249 6.65 -11.38 9.66
N CYS A 250 7.80 -10.73 9.85
CA CYS A 250 8.29 -10.39 11.18
C CYS A 250 7.57 -9.14 11.71
N SER A 251 7.14 -9.15 12.97
CA SER A 251 6.71 -7.91 13.63
C SER A 251 7.91 -6.98 13.83
N ALA A 252 7.68 -5.67 13.73
CA ALA A 252 8.77 -4.70 13.86
C ALA A 252 9.47 -4.72 15.23
N GLU A 253 8.75 -5.12 16.29
CA GLU A 253 9.29 -5.24 17.65
C GLU A 253 10.36 -6.35 17.79
N THR A 254 10.40 -7.30 16.84
CA THR A 254 11.43 -8.36 16.83
C THR A 254 12.70 -7.98 16.06
N SER A 255 12.74 -6.81 15.41
CA SER A 255 13.84 -6.42 14.52
C SER A 255 14.76 -5.36 15.13
N SER A 256 15.72 -5.79 15.96
CA SER A 256 16.83 -4.97 16.46
C SER A 256 17.90 -4.61 15.40
N SER A 257 17.60 -4.62 14.09
CA SER A 257 18.64 -4.48 13.05
C SER A 257 18.26 -3.72 11.76
N MET A 258 17.22 -2.87 11.75
CA MET A 258 16.83 -2.11 10.55
C MET A 258 18.00 -1.29 9.95
N ALA A 259 18.85 -0.67 10.78
CA ALA A 259 20.00 0.12 10.31
C ALA A 259 21.13 -0.73 9.70
N ALA A 260 21.44 -1.89 10.29
CA ALA A 260 22.53 -2.76 9.84
C ALA A 260 22.22 -3.43 8.49
N ARG A 261 20.95 -3.75 8.23
CA ARG A 261 20.53 -4.52 7.05
C ARG A 261 20.15 -3.65 5.85
N THR A 262 19.66 -2.44 6.07
CA THR A 262 19.47 -1.46 4.99
C THR A 262 20.82 -1.15 4.32
N SER A 263 21.86 -1.02 5.13
CA SER A 263 23.24 -0.87 4.65
C SER A 263 23.72 -2.08 3.84
N GLN A 264 23.37 -3.30 4.25
CA GLN A 264 23.76 -4.54 3.55
C GLN A 264 23.01 -4.73 2.22
N LEU A 265 21.71 -4.41 2.16
CA LEU A 265 20.92 -4.47 0.92
C LEU A 265 21.34 -3.39 -0.08
N GLN A 266 21.73 -2.20 0.40
CA GLN A 266 22.32 -1.17 -0.45
C GLN A 266 23.69 -1.57 -0.98
N GLN A 267 24.53 -2.23 -0.18
CA GLN A 267 25.83 -2.75 -0.62
C GLN A 267 25.70 -3.85 -1.68
N LEU A 268 24.78 -4.79 -1.49
CA LEU A 268 24.53 -5.86 -2.47
C LEU A 268 23.99 -5.32 -3.80
N ARG A 269 23.18 -4.26 -3.77
CA ARG A 269 22.69 -3.59 -5.00
C ARG A 269 23.77 -2.76 -5.68
N ALA A 270 24.56 -2.01 -4.91
CA ALA A 270 25.69 -1.27 -5.47
C ALA A 270 26.74 -2.20 -6.11
N GLN A 271 26.92 -3.41 -5.57
CA GLN A 271 27.76 -4.45 -6.17
C GLN A 271 27.16 -5.00 -7.46
N GLY A 272 25.87 -5.32 -7.49
CA GLY A 272 25.20 -5.77 -8.71
C GLY A 272 25.20 -4.72 -9.83
N ASP A 273 24.98 -3.45 -9.50
CA ASP A 273 25.03 -2.34 -10.47
C ASP A 273 26.46 -2.11 -11.00
N ALA A 274 27.48 -2.26 -10.15
CA ALA A 274 28.88 -2.14 -10.55
C ALA A 274 29.34 -3.31 -11.45
N GLU A 275 28.88 -4.53 -11.18
CA GLU A 275 29.15 -5.72 -12.00
C GLU A 275 28.49 -5.61 -13.39
N ALA A 276 27.24 -5.14 -13.44
CA ALA A 276 26.54 -4.89 -14.70
C ALA A 276 27.22 -3.80 -15.56
N MET A 277 27.74 -2.75 -14.92
CA MET A 277 28.52 -1.71 -15.62
C MET A 277 29.90 -2.18 -16.09
N ALA A 278 30.51 -3.17 -15.42
CA ALA A 278 31.78 -3.75 -15.82
C ALA A 278 31.63 -4.69 -17.03
N GLU A 279 30.52 -5.45 -17.11
CA GLU A 279 30.21 -6.29 -18.27
C GLU A 279 29.92 -5.49 -19.55
N GLU A 280 29.35 -4.28 -19.45
CA GLU A 280 29.15 -3.40 -20.62
C GLU A 280 30.44 -2.78 -21.16
N GLN A 281 31.55 -2.84 -20.41
CA GLN A 281 32.84 -2.26 -20.81
C GLN A 281 33.85 -3.28 -21.35
N GLU A 282 33.51 -4.57 -21.46
CA GLU A 282 34.40 -5.53 -22.10
C GLU A 282 34.52 -5.25 -23.61
N PRO A 283 35.74 -5.00 -24.14
CA PRO A 283 35.92 -4.69 -25.55
C PRO A 283 35.65 -5.91 -26.42
N VAL A 284 34.70 -5.76 -27.36
CA VAL A 284 34.45 -6.72 -28.45
C VAL A 284 35.76 -7.02 -29.18
N SER A 285 36.27 -8.23 -28.99
CA SER A 285 37.45 -8.73 -29.69
C SER A 285 37.09 -8.98 -31.14
N THR A 286 37.70 -8.22 -32.06
CA THR A 286 37.48 -8.37 -33.50
C THR A 286 38.23 -9.61 -34.03
N PRO A 287 37.61 -10.45 -34.86
CA PRO A 287 38.30 -11.60 -35.43
C PRO A 287 39.20 -11.12 -36.57
N THR A 288 40.51 -11.31 -36.40
CA THR A 288 41.50 -11.13 -37.47
C THR A 288 41.40 -12.32 -38.44
N GLY A 289 40.62 -12.14 -39.51
CA GLY A 289 40.64 -13.02 -40.67
C GLY A 289 41.94 -12.80 -41.45
N SER A 290 42.78 -13.83 -41.52
CA SER A 290 43.92 -13.88 -42.44
C SER A 290 43.47 -14.46 -43.77
N HIS A 291 43.54 -13.64 -44.82
CA HIS A 291 43.55 -14.10 -46.21
C HIS A 291 44.99 -14.03 -46.71
N THR A 292 45.58 -15.21 -46.90
CA THR A 292 46.45 -15.58 -48.04
C THR A 292 46.50 -17.10 -48.11
#